data_AF-A0A9P1JTW5-F1
#
_entry.id   AF-A0A9P1JTW5-F1
#
_cell.length_a   1.000
_cell.length_b   1.000
_cell.length_c   1.000
_cell.angle_alpha   90.00
_cell.angle_beta   90.00
_cell.angle_gamma   90.00
#
_symmetry.space_group_name_H-M   'P 1'
#
loop_
_entity.id
_entity.type
_entity.pdbx_description
1 polymer ?
#
loop_
_entity_poly.entity_id
_entity_poly.type
_entity_poly.pdbx_seq_one_letter_code
_entity_poly.pdbx_strand_id
1 'polypeptide(L)'
;MSWDDFDTKRRARKGAPSDEERRAAAEARANAEMARLCAAVFATGQGRELLVALRRRTKDRVLGPDASASALFHLEGQRQLVHAIETWTADGTRTDPSDLRAGLAGTD
;
A
#
# COMPACT_ATOMS: atom_id res chain seq x y z
N MET A 1 -9.74 -20.84 -42.39
CA MET A 1 -9.91 -20.18 -41.08
C MET A 1 -11.14 -20.76 -40.41
N SER A 2 -11.02 -21.34 -39.21
CA SER A 2 -12.12 -22.03 -38.49
C SER A 2 -12.78 -21.10 -37.46
N TRP A 3 -14.09 -21.23 -37.28
CA TRP A 3 -14.87 -20.52 -36.25
C TRP A 3 -14.46 -20.92 -34.81
N ASP A 4 -13.98 -22.14 -34.59
CA ASP A 4 -13.48 -22.61 -33.28
C ASP A 4 -12.22 -21.86 -32.83
N ASP A 5 -11.42 -21.40 -33.80
CA ASP A 5 -10.19 -20.66 -33.55
C ASP A 5 -10.51 -19.24 -33.03
N PHE A 6 -11.64 -18.66 -33.47
CA PHE A 6 -12.14 -17.40 -32.95
C PHE A 6 -12.67 -17.53 -31.53
N ASP A 7 -13.42 -18.59 -31.23
CA ASP A 7 -13.95 -18.84 -29.88
C ASP A 7 -12.84 -19.13 -28.87
N THR A 8 -11.82 -19.88 -29.28
CA THR A 8 -10.63 -20.15 -28.47
C THR A 8 -9.87 -18.86 -28.17
N LYS A 9 -9.62 -18.02 -29.20
CA LYS A 9 -8.95 -16.72 -29.05
C LYS A 9 -9.78 -15.72 -28.24
N ARG A 10 -11.12 -15.80 -28.30
CA ARG A 10 -12.04 -14.96 -27.51
C ARG A 10 -12.09 -15.39 -26.06
N ARG A 11 -12.12 -16.70 -25.77
CA ARG A 11 -12.02 -17.25 -24.41
C ARG A 11 -10.67 -16.94 -23.77
N ALA A 12 -9.58 -17.06 -24.52
CA ALA A 12 -8.24 -16.68 -24.07
C ALA A 12 -8.12 -15.19 -23.73
N ARG A 13 -8.67 -14.30 -24.59
CA ARG A 13 -8.74 -12.86 -24.30
C ARG A 13 -9.64 -12.49 -23.13
N LYS A 14 -10.69 -13.28 -22.87
CA LYS A 14 -11.61 -13.07 -21.75
C LYS A 14 -11.05 -13.56 -20.40
N GLY A 15 -10.08 -14.48 -20.43
CA GLY A 15 -9.43 -15.03 -19.22
C GLY A 15 -8.12 -14.36 -18.81
N ALA A 16 -7.46 -13.65 -19.73
CA ALA A 16 -6.23 -12.93 -19.40
C ALA A 16 -6.57 -11.62 -18.66
N PRO A 17 -6.00 -11.38 -17.46
CA PRO A 17 -6.18 -10.10 -16.78
C PRO A 17 -5.63 -8.97 -17.64
N SER A 18 -6.39 -7.89 -17.71
CA SER A 18 -6.00 -6.62 -18.33
C SER A 18 -4.75 -6.04 -17.68
N ASP A 19 -4.10 -5.11 -18.36
CA ASP A 19 -2.93 -4.42 -17.80
C ASP A 19 -3.27 -3.61 -16.55
N GLU A 20 -4.49 -3.09 -16.45
CA GLU A 20 -4.99 -2.42 -15.26
C GLU A 20 -5.13 -3.38 -14.07
N GLU A 21 -5.75 -4.55 -14.28
CA GLU A 21 -5.86 -5.58 -13.25
C GLU A 21 -4.49 -6.09 -12.80
N ARG A 22 -3.54 -6.26 -13.74
CA ARG A 22 -2.15 -6.61 -13.42
C ARG A 22 -1.46 -5.54 -12.58
N ARG A 23 -1.64 -4.26 -12.92
CA ARG A 23 -1.08 -3.13 -12.14
C ARG A 23 -1.68 -3.05 -10.74
N ALA A 24 -3.00 -3.18 -10.63
CA ALA A 24 -3.69 -3.19 -9.34
C ALA A 24 -3.23 -4.36 -8.46
N ALA A 25 -3.05 -5.55 -9.03
CA ALA A 25 -2.52 -6.70 -8.31
C ALA A 25 -1.06 -6.48 -7.85
N ALA A 26 -0.22 -5.85 -8.67
CA ALA A 26 1.14 -5.51 -8.30
C ALA A 26 1.20 -4.46 -7.17
N GLU A 27 0.35 -3.43 -7.24
CA GLU A 27 0.23 -2.40 -6.20
C GLU A 27 -0.29 -3.00 -4.88
N ALA A 28 -1.29 -3.88 -4.93
CA ALA A 28 -1.78 -4.59 -3.75
C ALA A 28 -0.69 -5.42 -3.07
N ARG A 29 0.15 -6.13 -3.84
CA ARG A 29 1.31 -6.87 -3.32
C ARG A 29 2.34 -5.95 -2.68
N ALA A 30 2.66 -4.82 -3.33
CA ALA A 30 3.57 -3.83 -2.78
C ALA A 30 3.05 -3.24 -1.46
N ASN A 31 1.76 -2.93 -1.38
CA ASN A 31 1.13 -2.43 -0.17
C ASN A 31 1.13 -3.45 0.97
N ALA A 32 0.92 -4.75 0.66
CA ALA A 32 1.02 -5.81 1.66
C ALA A 32 2.45 -5.95 2.22
N GLU A 33 3.47 -5.84 1.37
CA GLU A 33 4.87 -5.86 1.83
C GLU A 33 5.20 -4.63 2.68
N MET A 34 4.75 -3.43 2.24
CA MET A 34 4.88 -2.21 3.02
C MET A 34 4.21 -2.33 4.39
N ALA A 35 3.00 -2.90 4.45
CA ALA A 35 2.30 -3.17 5.71
C ALA A 35 3.15 -4.01 6.66
N ARG A 36 3.76 -5.09 6.16
CA ARG A 36 4.60 -5.97 6.95
C ARG A 36 5.86 -5.29 7.47
N LEU A 37 6.56 -4.53 6.61
CA LEU A 37 7.76 -3.77 6.99
C LEU A 37 7.42 -2.69 8.03
N CYS A 38 6.34 -1.94 7.82
CA CYS A 38 5.87 -0.94 8.76
C CYS A 38 5.48 -1.57 10.10
N ALA A 39 4.76 -2.70 10.11
CA ALA A 39 4.45 -3.42 11.34
C ALA A 39 5.71 -3.85 12.09
N ALA A 40 6.70 -4.42 11.40
CA ALA A 40 7.95 -4.84 12.01
C ALA A 40 8.76 -3.67 12.61
N VAL A 41 8.91 -2.57 11.87
CA VAL A 41 9.66 -1.38 12.32
C VAL A 41 8.95 -0.71 13.50
N PHE A 42 7.66 -0.45 13.37
CA PHE A 42 6.89 0.33 14.33
C PHE A 42 6.39 -0.48 15.54
N ALA A 43 6.58 -1.81 15.56
CA ALA A 43 6.43 -2.64 16.76
C ALA A 43 7.56 -2.44 17.79
N THR A 44 8.70 -1.88 17.38
CA THR A 44 9.83 -1.60 18.29
C THR A 44 9.60 -0.33 19.11
N GLY A 45 10.30 -0.19 20.25
CA GLY A 45 10.24 1.03 21.07
C GLY A 45 10.66 2.28 20.29
N GLN A 46 11.81 2.21 19.61
CA GLN A 46 12.32 3.29 18.76
C GLN A 46 11.39 3.61 17.59
N GLY A 47 10.79 2.58 16.98
CA GLY A 47 9.77 2.76 15.94
C GLY A 47 8.58 3.56 16.45
N ARG A 48 8.02 3.20 17.61
CA ARG A 48 6.93 3.96 18.24
C ARG A 48 7.29 5.41 18.50
N GLU A 49 8.50 5.67 19.03
CA GLU A 49 8.99 7.03 19.27
C GLU A 49 9.12 7.83 17.95
N LEU A 50 9.62 7.21 16.89
CA LEU A 50 9.68 7.83 15.57
C LEU A 50 8.29 8.17 15.03
N LEU A 51 7.31 7.26 15.16
CA LEU A 51 5.94 7.53 14.72
C LEU A 51 5.30 8.69 15.47
N VAL A 52 5.54 8.79 16.79
CA VAL A 52 5.12 9.95 17.59
C VAL A 52 5.79 11.24 17.11
N ALA A 53 7.08 11.21 16.79
CA ALA A 53 7.79 12.37 16.26
C ALA A 53 7.25 12.81 14.89
N LEU A 54 6.89 11.87 14.01
CA LEU A 54 6.27 12.15 12.71
C LEU A 54 4.89 12.79 12.87
N ARG A 55 4.05 12.27 13.77
CA ARG A 55 2.74 12.85 14.10
C ARG A 55 2.84 14.31 14.55
N ARG A 56 3.76 14.59 15.48
CA ARG A 56 4.00 15.95 15.98
C ARG A 56 4.39 16.94 14.89
N ARG A 57 5.16 16.49 13.90
CA ARG A 57 5.60 17.35 12.78
C ARG A 57 4.52 17.59 11.74
N THR A 58 3.47 16.77 11.71
CA THR A 58 2.51 16.71 10.58
C THR A 58 1.06 16.87 11.03
N LYS A 59 0.50 15.86 11.69
CA LYS A 59 -0.91 15.79 12.11
C LYS A 59 -1.21 16.79 13.23
N ASP A 60 -0.31 16.90 14.20
CA ASP A 60 -0.50 17.79 15.35
C ASP A 60 -0.01 19.22 15.06
N ARG A 61 0.68 19.41 13.92
CA ARG A 61 1.17 20.72 13.52
C ARG A 61 0.02 21.58 12.99
N VAL A 62 -0.15 22.74 13.60
CA VAL A 62 -1.08 23.79 13.17
C VAL A 62 -0.30 24.86 12.41
N LEU A 63 -0.86 25.33 11.30
CA LEU A 63 -0.36 26.48 10.57
C LEU A 63 -1.23 27.70 10.90
N GLY A 64 -0.60 28.87 11.01
CA GLY A 64 -1.31 30.12 11.31
C GLY A 64 -2.18 30.60 10.15
N PRO A 65 -3.04 31.61 10.39
CA PRO A 65 -3.97 32.13 9.38
C PRO A 65 -3.26 32.70 8.14
N ASP A 66 -2.03 33.19 8.29
CA ASP A 66 -1.24 33.77 7.21
C ASP A 66 -0.39 32.72 6.44
N ALA A 67 -0.65 31.43 6.65
CA ALA A 67 0.08 30.38 5.96
C ALA A 67 -0.20 30.39 4.46
N SER A 68 0.85 30.25 3.66
CA SER A 68 0.71 30.19 2.21
C SER A 68 0.03 28.89 1.77
N ALA A 69 -0.65 28.94 0.61
CA ALA A 69 -1.25 27.76 0.00
C ALA A 69 -0.23 26.63 -0.23
N SER A 70 1.01 26.96 -0.62
CA SER A 70 2.10 25.97 -0.79
C SER A 70 2.44 25.28 0.52
N ALA A 71 2.52 26.02 1.63
CA ALA A 71 2.77 25.44 2.95
C ALA A 71 1.63 24.50 3.39
N LEU A 72 0.37 24.86 3.10
CA LEU A 72 -0.80 24.02 3.37
C LEU A 72 -0.75 22.72 2.56
N PHE A 73 -0.54 22.80 1.25
CA PHE A 73 -0.44 21.62 0.38
C PHE A 73 0.71 20.70 0.77
N HIS A 74 1.86 21.29 1.09
CA HIS A 74 3.03 20.51 1.52
C HIS A 74 2.75 19.78 2.85
N LEU A 75 2.13 20.44 3.82
CA LEU A 75 1.74 19.81 5.08
C LEU A 75 0.71 18.70 4.87
N GLU A 76 -0.25 18.91 3.98
CA GLU A 76 -1.26 17.90 3.67
C GLU A 76 -0.66 16.65 3.01
N GLY A 77 0.28 16.81 2.08
CA GLY A 77 1.03 15.68 1.52
C GLY A 77 1.80 14.89 2.58
N GLN A 78 2.42 15.59 3.54
CA GLN A 78 3.09 14.92 4.66
C GLN A 78 2.10 14.18 5.58
N ARG A 79 0.91 14.75 5.82
CA ARG A 79 -0.15 14.10 6.63
C ARG A 79 -0.68 12.85 5.98
N GLN A 80 -0.90 12.87 4.66
CA GLN A 80 -1.30 11.68 3.90
C GLN A 80 -0.26 10.57 3.99
N LEU A 81 1.03 10.90 3.87
CA LEU A 81 2.11 9.93 4.04
C LEU A 81 2.13 9.30 5.43
N VAL A 82 2.03 10.12 6.49
CA VAL A 82 2.00 9.60 7.87
C VAL A 82 0.76 8.74 8.10
N HIS A 83 -0.39 9.12 7.54
CA HIS A 83 -1.60 8.31 7.61
C HIS A 83 -1.43 6.94 6.91
N ALA A 84 -0.81 6.90 5.72
CA ALA A 84 -0.53 5.65 5.03
C ALA A 84 0.37 4.72 5.85
N ILE A 85 1.42 5.26 6.50
CA ILE A 85 2.29 4.50 7.40
C ILE A 85 1.50 3.93 8.58
N GLU A 86 0.64 4.73 9.22
CA GLU A 86 -0.21 4.24 10.31
C GLU A 86 -1.13 3.10 9.86
N THR A 87 -1.74 3.22 8.68
CA THR A 87 -2.62 2.19 8.10
C THR A 87 -1.82 0.92 7.82
N TRP A 88 -0.67 1.01 7.16
CA TRP A 88 0.22 -0.11 6.90
C TRP A 88 0.69 -0.80 8.19
N THR A 89 1.08 -0.03 9.21
CA THR A 89 1.41 -0.61 10.52
C THR A 89 0.22 -1.35 11.15
N ALA A 90 -0.99 -0.80 11.05
CA ALA A 90 -2.18 -1.44 11.58
C ALA A 90 -2.56 -2.71 10.81
N ASP A 91 -2.44 -2.69 9.48
CA ASP A 91 -2.80 -3.82 8.62
C ASP A 91 -1.75 -4.94 8.70
N GLY A 92 -0.46 -4.60 8.74
CA GLY A 92 0.61 -5.58 8.86
C GLY A 92 0.65 -6.30 10.21
N THR A 93 0.00 -5.77 11.24
CA THR A 93 -0.23 -6.49 12.51
C THR A 93 -1.45 -7.41 12.47
N ARG A 94 -2.36 -7.24 11.49
CA ARG A 94 -3.55 -8.07 11.30
C ARG A 94 -3.29 -9.28 10.38
N THR A 95 -2.34 -9.17 9.45
CA THR A 95 -1.99 -10.24 8.50
C THR A 95 -1.03 -11.25 9.15
N ASP A 96 -1.46 -12.51 9.31
CA ASP A 96 -0.62 -13.59 9.85
C ASP A 96 0.55 -13.89 8.89
N PRO A 97 1.82 -13.99 9.36
CA PRO A 97 2.95 -14.46 8.56
C PRO A 97 2.73 -15.78 7.81
N SER A 98 1.83 -16.66 8.26
CA SER A 98 1.52 -17.94 7.58
C SER A 98 0.78 -17.77 6.25
N ASP A 99 -0.04 -16.73 6.10
CA ASP A 99 -0.93 -16.55 4.94
C ASP A 99 -0.17 -16.19 3.66
N LEU A 100 1.06 -15.67 3.80
CA LEU A 100 1.89 -15.22 2.68
C LEU A 100 2.92 -16.27 2.22
N ARG A 101 3.33 -17.21 3.09
CA ARG A 101 4.20 -18.33 2.69
C ARG A 101 3.49 -19.29 1.73
N ALA A 102 2.17 -19.44 1.87
CA ALA A 102 1.36 -20.20 0.94
C ALA A 102 1.33 -19.58 -0.48
N GLY A 103 1.45 -18.25 -0.59
CA GLY A 103 1.41 -17.53 -1.87
C GLY A 103 2.71 -17.56 -2.68
N LEU A 104 3.86 -17.78 -2.03
CA LEU A 104 5.17 -17.88 -2.68
C LEU A 104 5.60 -19.33 -3.00
N ALA A 105 4.95 -20.32 -2.40
CA ALA A 105 5.23 -21.74 -2.63
C ALA A 105 4.36 -22.38 -3.75
N GLY A 106 3.54 -21.59 -4.44
CA GLY A 106 2.56 -22.05 -5.43
C GLY A 106 2.95 -21.85 -6.89
N THR A 107 4.24 -21.65 -7.20
CA THR A 107 4.74 -21.55 -8.58
C THR A 107 5.90 -22.51 -8.78
N ASP A 108 5.58 -23.79 -8.96
CA ASP A 108 6.40 -24.80 -9.62
C ASP A 108 5.50 -25.71 -10.46
#